data_AF-A0A1V0QEK4-F1
#
_entry.id   AF-A0A1V0QEK4-F1
#
_cell.length_a   1.000
_cell.length_b   1.000
_cell.length_c   1.000
_cell.angle_alpha   90.00
_cell.angle_beta   90.00
_cell.angle_gamma   90.00
#
_symmetry.space_group_name_H-M   'P 1'
#
loop_
_entity.id
_entity.type
_entity.pdbx_description
1 polymer ?
#
loop_
_entity_poly.entity_id
_entity_poly.type
_entity_poly.pdbx_seq_one_letter_code
_entity_poly.pdbx_strand_id
1 'polypeptide(L)' 'MEIGKKLKEARINSGLTQEQVAEDIKVTRQTISNWENEVSQTKGY' A
#
# COMPACT_ATOMS: atom_id res chain seq x y z
N MET A 1 10.66 -0.12 -5.55
CA MET A 1 9.57 0.25 -6.47
C MET A 1 9.14 1.66 -6.14
N GLU A 2 9.27 2.55 -7.12
CA GLU A 2 8.87 3.95 -6.96
C GLU A 2 7.36 4.10 -6.68
N ILE A 3 6.54 3.17 -7.18
CA ILE A 3 5.08 3.18 -7.06
C ILE A 3 4.62 3.01 -5.60
N GLY A 4 5.20 2.07 -4.84
CA GLY A 4 4.83 1.84 -3.44
C GLY A 4 5.10 3.05 -2.54
N LYS A 5 6.23 3.73 -2.79
CA LYS A 5 6.58 4.98 -2.10
C LYS A 5 5.62 6.12 -2.45
N LYS A 6 5.32 6.30 -3.74
CA LYS A 6 4.35 7.30 -4.21
C LYS A 6 2.94 7.07 -3.66
N LEU A 7 2.50 5.81 -3.57
CA LEU A 7 1.21 5.46 -2.96
C LEU A 7 1.18 5.88 -1.48
N LYS A 8 2.24 5.56 -0.74
CA LYS A 8 2.37 5.92 0.68
C LYS A 8 2.37 7.44 0.89
N GLU A 9 3.12 8.17 0.07
CA GLU A 9 3.16 9.64 0.11
C GLU A 9 1.79 10.25 -0.21
N ALA A 10 1.14 9.81 -1.29
CA ALA A 10 -0.19 10.29 -1.67
C ALA A 10 -1.22 10.02 -0.56
N ARG A 11 -1.20 8.84 0.06
CA ARG A 11 -2.05 8.49 1.18
C ARG A 11 -1.83 9.41 2.38
N ILE A 12 -0.57 9.62 2.78
CA ILE A 12 -0.22 10.48 3.91
C ILE A 12 -0.62 11.94 3.63
N ASN A 13 -0.36 12.44 2.42
CA ASN A 13 -0.74 13.79 2.00
C ASN A 13 -2.26 13.99 1.98
N SER A 14 -3.01 12.91 1.74
CA SER A 14 -4.48 12.91 1.79
C SER A 14 -5.04 12.70 3.21
N GLY A 15 -4.19 12.50 4.21
CA GLY A 15 -4.62 12.23 5.60
C GLY A 15 -5.32 10.89 5.78
N LEU A 16 -5.17 9.96 4.82
CA LEU A 16 -5.87 8.68 4.82
C LEU A 16 -5.06 7.60 5.54
N THR A 17 -5.75 6.67 6.18
CA THR A 17 -5.18 5.45 6.73
C THR A 17 -5.10 4.36 5.66
N GLN A 18 -4.28 3.32 5.88
CA GLN A 18 -4.21 2.19 4.96
C GLN A 18 -5.55 1.44 4.87
N GLU A 19 -6.36 1.46 5.94
CA GLU A 19 -7.69 0.83 5.96
C GLU A 19 -8.65 1.58 5.03
N GLN A 20 -8.73 2.90 5.15
CA GLN A 20 -9.59 3.74 4.29
C GLN A 20 -9.25 3.57 2.80
N VAL A 21 -7.95 3.59 2.45
CA VAL A 21 -7.53 3.36 1.05
C VAL A 21 -7.90 1.94 0.59
N ALA A 22 -7.80 0.96 1.48
CA ALA A 22 -8.15 -0.42 1.17
C ALA A 22 -9.66 -0.59 0.91
N GLU A 23 -10.50 0.05 1.72
CA GLU A 23 -11.95 0.09 1.55
C GLU A 23 -12.34 0.74 0.22
N ASP A 24 -11.74 1.89 -0.10
CA ASP A 24 -12.03 2.66 -1.31
C ASP A 24 -11.79 1.85 -2.60
N ILE A 25 -10.72 1.04 -2.64
CA ILE A 25 -10.34 0.24 -3.81
C ILE A 25 -10.69 -1.24 -3.67
N LYS A 26 -11.42 -1.62 -2.61
CA LYS A 26 -11.90 -2.98 -2.33
C LYS A 26 -10.79 -4.04 -2.23
N VAL A 27 -9.71 -3.70 -1.55
CA VAL A 27 -8.64 -4.63 -1.19
C VAL A 27 -8.54 -4.73 0.33
N THR A 28 -7.63 -5.56 0.84
CA THR A 28 -7.36 -5.60 2.28
C THR A 28 -6.33 -4.55 2.66
N ARG A 29 -6.37 -4.05 3.90
CA ARG A 29 -5.29 -3.21 4.45
C ARG A 29 -3.91 -3.85 4.29
N GLN A 30 -3.83 -5.18 4.42
CA GLN A 30 -2.58 -5.92 4.23
C GLN A 30 -2.08 -5.79 2.79
N THR A 31 -2.96 -5.79 1.79
CA THR A 31 -2.63 -5.54 0.39
C THR A 31 -2.01 -4.14 0.21
N ILE A 32 -2.61 -3.10 0.78
CA ILE A 32 -2.06 -1.73 0.76
C ILE A 32 -0.69 -1.70 1.44
N SER A 33 -0.57 -2.29 2.63
CA SER A 33 0.70 -2.37 3.37
C SER A 33 1.79 -3.09 2.57
N ASN A 34 1.43 -4.17 1.85
CA ASN A 34 2.36 -4.90 1.02
C ASN A 34 2.85 -4.07 -0.18
N TRP A 35 1.97 -3.30 -0.80
CA TRP A 35 2.32 -2.38 -1.89
C TRP A 35 3.20 -1.23 -1.40
N GLU A 36 2.89 -0.64 -0.23
CA GLU A 36 3.65 0.47 0.34
C GLU A 36 5.04 0.05 0.86
N ASN A 37 5.19 -1.17 1.35
CA ASN A 37 6.44 -1.66 1.96
C ASN A 37 7.24 -2.62 1.06
N GLU A 38 6.84 -2.79 -0.20
CA GLU A 38 7.52 -3.66 -1.15
C GLU A 38 7.71 -5.10 -0.67
N VAL A 39 6.73 -5.66 0.05
CA VAL A 39 6.70 -7.09 0.36
C VAL A 39 6.20 -7.85 -0.88
N SER A 40 6.84 -7.58 -2.02
CA SER A 40 6.80 -8.45 -3.17
C SER A 40 7.46 -9.74 -2.71
N GLN A 41 6.80 -10.89 -2.90
CA GLN A 41 7.29 -12.21 -2.51
C GLN A 41 8.56 -12.65 -3.28
N THR A 42 9.62 -11.84 -3.31
CA THR A 42 10.91 -12.24 -3.87
C THR A 42 11.81 -12.80 -2.78
N LYS A 43 11.35 -13.82 -2.06
CA LYS A 43 12.20 -14.86 -1.44
C LYS A 43 11.36 -16.12 -1.29
N GLY A 44 11.43 -17.02 -2.27
CA GLY A 44 10.81 -18.33 -2.13
C GLY A 44 10.47 -19.04 -3.43
N TYR A 45 11.40 -19.09 -4.39
CA TYR A 45 11.57 -20.22 -5.31
C TYR A 45 13.07 -20.34 -5.63
#